data_AF-A0A9X1TJ34-F1
#
_entry.id   AF-A0A9X1TJ34-F1
#
_cell.length_a   1.000
_cell.length_b   1.000
_cell.length_c   1.000
_cell.angle_alpha   90.00
_cell.angle_beta   90.00
_cell.angle_gamma   90.00
#
_symmetry.space_group_name_H-M   'P 1'
#
loop_
_entity.id
_entity.type
_entity.pdbx_description
1 polymer ?
#
loop_
_entity_poly.entity_id
_entity_poly.type
_entity_poly.pdbx_seq_one_letter_code
_entity_poly.pdbx_strand_id
1 'polypeptide(L)'
;MSSVRGYFHPKTASGASSLIPSPPWRYSGDLLTVEYRTDPARVRELLPEPLELADEDPGAVALIWADWQSCSGSGAELFDPVLSQYKEAFAVVRCGFRGRTYSRCVYIWVDKDFAIARGLHQGYPKKLGSIHQTRPHPYGPAPRVEAGARFGATLAAADRRLAQAVVTLREPSESNGFVNAHPMAHHRWLPSIEKGKGLALDELIETGAASFEGGQPWVGDAELELFEAPTEELARLEVREPIAAYFRQVGVVWDGGRLLEVGTSEAAAG
;
A
#
# COMPACT_ATOMS: atom_id res chain seq x y z
N MET A 1 -12.32 -22.88 32.06
CA MET A 1 -12.42 -21.99 30.87
C MET A 1 -11.19 -22.21 30.01
N SER A 2 -11.33 -22.52 28.73
CA SER A 2 -10.20 -22.59 27.81
C SER A 2 -9.76 -21.17 27.43
N SER A 3 -8.51 -20.80 27.70
CA SER A 3 -7.94 -19.54 27.22
C SER A 3 -7.40 -19.72 25.80
N VAL A 4 -7.76 -18.84 24.88
CA VAL A 4 -7.20 -18.80 23.52
C VAL A 4 -6.26 -17.59 23.36
N ARG A 5 -5.24 -17.74 22.51
CA ARG A 5 -4.16 -16.77 22.24
C ARG A 5 -3.97 -16.61 20.73
N GLY A 6 -3.21 -15.60 20.34
CA GLY A 6 -2.99 -15.21 18.95
C GLY A 6 -3.34 -13.74 18.74
N TYR A 7 -2.62 -13.06 17.84
CA TYR A 7 -2.86 -11.64 17.57
C TYR A 7 -4.13 -11.48 16.74
N PHE A 8 -4.22 -12.22 15.64
CA PHE A 8 -5.38 -12.24 14.74
C PHE A 8 -6.10 -13.59 14.83
N HIS A 9 -6.87 -13.95 13.81
CA HIS A 9 -7.59 -15.23 13.74
C HIS A 9 -6.79 -16.31 13.01
N PRO A 10 -7.11 -17.60 13.24
CA PRO A 10 -7.84 -18.12 14.40
C PRO A 10 -7.02 -18.04 15.70
N LYS A 11 -7.72 -17.82 16.83
CA LYS A 11 -7.10 -17.90 18.17
C LYS A 11 -7.19 -19.33 18.68
N THR A 12 -6.08 -19.86 19.21
CA THR A 12 -5.98 -21.25 19.71
C THR A 12 -5.29 -21.30 21.06
N ALA A 13 -5.26 -22.44 21.74
CA ALA A 13 -4.62 -22.56 23.06
C ALA A 13 -3.13 -22.16 23.03
N SER A 14 -2.40 -22.50 21.96
CA SER A 14 -1.01 -22.08 21.76
C SER A 14 -0.88 -20.73 21.07
N GLY A 15 -1.85 -20.34 20.24
CA GLY A 15 -1.79 -19.17 19.37
C GLY A 15 -0.99 -19.36 18.08
N ALA A 16 -0.41 -20.55 17.87
CA ALA A 16 0.43 -20.85 16.70
C ALA A 16 -0.33 -20.81 15.37
N SER A 17 -1.66 -20.92 15.41
CA SER A 17 -2.51 -20.86 14.20
C SER A 17 -2.91 -19.44 13.82
N SER A 18 -2.51 -18.42 14.59
CA SER A 18 -2.80 -17.02 14.25
C SER A 18 -2.16 -16.68 12.91
N LEU A 19 -2.96 -16.19 11.96
CA LEU A 19 -2.51 -15.87 10.60
C LEU A 19 -1.36 -14.84 10.58
N ILE A 20 -1.38 -13.90 11.53
CA ILE A 20 -0.31 -12.91 11.70
C ILE A 20 0.16 -12.91 13.17
N PRO A 21 1.47 -12.71 13.41
CA PRO A 21 2.01 -12.54 14.75
C PRO A 21 1.75 -11.12 15.27
N SER A 22 1.95 -10.91 16.58
CA SER A 22 1.94 -9.56 17.14
C SER A 22 3.07 -8.71 16.53
N PRO A 23 2.88 -7.39 16.38
CA PRO A 23 3.95 -6.47 16.01
C PRO A 23 5.09 -6.48 17.06
N PRO A 24 6.29 -5.98 16.71
CA PRO A 24 6.62 -5.29 15.45
C PRO A 24 6.75 -6.21 14.24
N TRP A 25 6.37 -5.70 13.08
CA TRP A 25 6.56 -6.33 11.77
C TRP A 25 7.68 -5.61 11.02
N ARG A 26 8.58 -6.39 10.43
CA ARG A 26 9.73 -5.90 9.68
C ARG A 26 9.54 -6.22 8.21
N TYR A 27 9.86 -5.27 7.35
CA TYR A 27 9.70 -5.36 5.90
C TYR A 27 11.00 -4.98 5.21
N SER A 28 11.33 -5.68 4.14
CA SER A 28 12.38 -5.33 3.21
C SER A 28 11.86 -5.57 1.80
N GLY A 29 12.05 -4.62 0.89
CA GLY A 29 11.48 -4.78 -0.44
C GLY A 29 11.96 -3.76 -1.45
N ASP A 30 11.65 -4.07 -2.70
CA ASP A 30 11.89 -3.21 -3.86
C ASP A 30 10.60 -2.46 -4.19
N LEU A 31 10.65 -1.13 -4.25
CA LEU A 31 9.54 -0.27 -4.65
C LEU A 31 9.77 0.27 -6.06
N LEU A 32 8.84 0.03 -6.96
CA LEU A 32 8.73 0.68 -8.26
C LEU A 32 7.51 1.62 -8.25
N THR A 33 7.74 2.92 -8.27
CA THR A 33 6.71 3.96 -8.13
C THR A 33 6.55 4.72 -9.43
N VAL A 34 5.31 4.99 -9.84
CA VAL A 34 4.99 5.92 -10.92
C VAL A 34 4.08 7.01 -10.37
N GLU A 35 4.56 8.25 -10.39
CA GLU A 35 3.79 9.44 -10.03
C GLU A 35 3.24 10.12 -11.28
N TYR A 36 1.97 10.51 -11.22
CA TYR A 36 1.27 11.22 -12.28
C TYR A 36 0.15 12.09 -11.69
N ARG A 37 -0.41 12.99 -12.51
CA ARG A 37 -1.59 13.78 -12.16
C ARG A 37 -2.83 13.20 -12.79
N THR A 38 -3.90 13.16 -12.00
CA THR A 38 -5.28 12.89 -12.42
C THR A 38 -6.17 14.10 -12.11
N ASP A 39 -7.48 13.97 -12.34
CA ASP A 39 -8.46 14.97 -11.92
C ASP A 39 -8.56 15.04 -10.39
N PRO A 40 -8.33 16.21 -9.75
CA PRO A 40 -8.52 16.37 -8.31
C PRO A 40 -9.93 15.98 -7.82
N ALA A 41 -10.96 16.09 -8.67
CA ALA A 41 -12.30 15.63 -8.33
C ALA A 41 -12.38 14.10 -8.12
N ARG A 42 -11.58 13.31 -8.85
CA ARG A 42 -11.49 11.86 -8.67
C ARG A 42 -10.77 11.49 -7.39
N VAL A 43 -9.75 12.26 -7.00
CA VAL A 43 -9.11 12.12 -5.70
C VAL A 43 -10.12 12.44 -4.59
N ARG A 44 -10.89 13.52 -4.72
CA ARG A 44 -11.91 13.94 -3.74
C ARG A 44 -12.95 12.85 -3.44
N GLU A 45 -13.39 12.10 -4.46
CA GLU A 45 -14.32 10.96 -4.29
C GLU A 45 -13.78 9.87 -3.34
N LEU A 46 -12.46 9.76 -3.18
CA LEU A 46 -11.78 8.71 -2.40
C LEU A 46 -11.35 9.16 -1.00
N LEU A 47 -11.71 10.39 -0.64
CA LEU A 47 -11.45 11.00 0.65
C LEU A 47 -12.79 11.13 1.38
N PRO A 48 -13.08 10.27 2.37
CA PRO A 48 -14.21 10.48 3.27
C PRO A 48 -13.91 11.66 4.20
N GLU A 49 -14.95 12.36 4.65
CA GLU A 49 -14.82 13.28 5.78
C GLU A 49 -14.13 12.57 6.97
N PRO A 50 -13.29 13.26 7.76
CA PRO A 50 -12.90 14.68 7.68
C PRO A 50 -11.65 14.94 6.80
N LEU A 51 -11.31 14.03 5.89
CA LEU A 51 -10.12 14.20 5.05
C LEU A 51 -10.39 15.23 3.95
N GLU A 52 -9.46 16.14 3.74
CA GLU A 52 -9.51 17.20 2.73
C GLU A 52 -8.58 16.88 1.56
N LEU A 53 -8.77 17.55 0.41
CA LEU A 53 -7.73 17.50 -0.61
C LEU A 53 -6.44 18.11 -0.06
N ALA A 54 -5.28 17.63 -0.52
CA ALA A 54 -4.03 18.30 -0.19
C ALA A 54 -3.98 19.70 -0.81
N ASP A 55 -3.39 20.67 -0.11
CA ASP A 55 -3.31 22.06 -0.60
C ASP A 55 -2.49 22.18 -1.90
N GLU A 56 -1.43 21.39 -2.00
CA GLU A 56 -0.54 21.36 -3.16
C GLU A 56 -0.79 20.10 -3.98
N ASP A 57 -0.78 20.24 -5.30
CA ASP A 57 -0.94 19.16 -6.29
C ASP A 57 -1.99 18.09 -5.87
N PRO A 58 -3.26 18.48 -5.64
CA PRO A 58 -4.31 17.59 -5.12
C PRO A 58 -4.69 16.44 -6.06
N GLY A 59 -4.27 16.53 -7.33
CA GLY A 59 -4.46 15.48 -8.33
C GLY A 59 -3.29 14.50 -8.42
N ALA A 60 -2.23 14.66 -7.62
CA ALA A 60 -1.08 13.77 -7.67
C ALA A 60 -1.40 12.38 -7.10
N VAL A 61 -1.08 11.35 -7.88
CA VAL A 61 -1.24 9.94 -7.56
C VAL A 61 0.11 9.24 -7.68
N ALA A 62 0.43 8.35 -6.74
CA ALA A 62 1.49 7.37 -6.89
C ALA A 62 0.87 5.99 -7.08
N LEU A 63 1.16 5.33 -8.19
CA LEU A 63 0.90 3.91 -8.36
C LEU A 63 2.20 3.13 -8.15
N ILE A 64 2.20 2.25 -7.17
CA ILE A 64 3.41 1.62 -6.64
C ILE A 64 3.27 0.12 -6.74
N TRP A 65 4.31 -0.54 -7.24
CA TRP A 65 4.53 -1.97 -7.12
C TRP A 65 5.62 -2.23 -6.09
N ALA A 66 5.41 -3.26 -5.27
CA ALA A 66 6.35 -3.66 -4.25
C ALA A 66 6.52 -5.18 -4.24
N ASP A 67 7.78 -5.63 -4.14
CA ASP A 67 8.13 -7.02 -3.89
C ASP A 67 8.71 -7.13 -2.47
N TRP A 68 7.91 -7.66 -1.55
CA TRP A 68 8.20 -7.64 -0.12
C TRP A 68 8.70 -8.97 0.38
N GLN A 69 9.65 -8.90 1.32
CA GLN A 69 9.92 -9.94 2.31
C GLN A 69 9.66 -9.35 3.70
N SER A 70 8.97 -10.10 4.56
CA SER A 70 8.51 -9.63 5.87
C SER A 70 8.62 -10.68 6.96
N CYS A 71 8.82 -10.25 8.21
CA CYS A 71 8.88 -11.15 9.35
C CYS A 71 8.45 -10.45 10.66
N SER A 72 8.22 -11.26 11.69
CA SER A 72 8.05 -10.76 13.06
C SER A 72 9.39 -10.45 13.72
N GLY A 73 9.36 -9.98 14.97
CA GLY A 73 10.56 -9.83 15.79
C GLY A 73 11.39 -11.11 15.95
N SER A 74 10.79 -12.31 15.75
CA SER A 74 11.52 -13.58 15.82
C SER A 74 12.33 -13.90 14.56
N GLY A 75 11.93 -13.36 13.40
CA GLY A 75 12.52 -13.69 12.10
C GLY A 75 12.20 -15.09 11.58
N ALA A 76 11.40 -15.89 12.28
CA ALA A 76 11.15 -17.29 11.91
C ALA A 76 10.52 -17.44 10.52
N GLU A 77 9.69 -16.49 10.11
CA GLU A 77 9.02 -16.49 8.80
C GLU A 77 10.02 -16.40 7.63
N LEU A 78 11.25 -15.90 7.85
CA LEU A 78 12.27 -15.81 6.80
C LEU A 78 12.79 -17.18 6.36
N PHE A 79 12.64 -18.21 7.20
CA PHE A 79 13.03 -19.58 6.86
C PHE A 79 11.94 -20.35 6.13
N ASP A 80 10.75 -19.78 6.00
CA ASP A 80 9.65 -20.29 5.18
C ASP A 80 9.13 -19.19 4.24
N PRO A 81 9.69 -19.06 3.03
CA PRO A 81 9.44 -17.91 2.16
C PRO A 81 7.97 -17.73 1.78
N VAL A 82 7.15 -18.78 1.83
CA VAL A 82 5.70 -18.67 1.56
C VAL A 82 4.97 -17.83 2.61
N LEU A 83 5.53 -17.73 3.82
CA LEU A 83 5.01 -16.98 4.97
C LEU A 83 5.63 -15.58 5.10
N SER A 84 6.75 -15.32 4.44
CA SER A 84 7.44 -14.02 4.51
C SER A 84 7.34 -13.19 3.25
N GLN A 85 7.17 -13.79 2.07
CA GLN A 85 7.17 -13.08 0.79
C GLN A 85 5.76 -12.81 0.27
N TYR A 86 5.53 -11.58 -0.19
CA TYR A 86 4.30 -11.18 -0.87
C TYR A 86 4.58 -10.02 -1.82
N LYS A 87 3.74 -9.88 -2.84
CA LYS A 87 3.74 -8.75 -3.76
C LYS A 87 2.56 -7.86 -3.46
N GLU A 88 2.74 -6.58 -3.78
CA GLU A 88 1.74 -5.56 -3.54
C GLU A 88 1.74 -4.57 -4.70
N ALA A 89 0.56 -4.11 -5.09
CA ALA A 89 0.41 -2.94 -5.94
C ALA A 89 -0.64 -2.01 -5.34
N PHE A 90 -0.40 -0.71 -5.30
CA PHE A 90 -1.27 0.22 -4.59
C PHE A 90 -1.21 1.65 -5.14
N ALA A 91 -2.38 2.30 -5.12
CA ALA A 91 -2.55 3.69 -5.47
C ALA A 91 -2.60 4.54 -4.18
N VAL A 92 -1.76 5.56 -4.13
CA VAL A 92 -1.67 6.52 -3.04
C VAL A 92 -1.99 7.91 -3.57
N VAL A 93 -2.74 8.67 -2.78
CA VAL A 93 -2.98 10.11 -2.98
C VAL A 93 -2.53 10.86 -1.72
N ARG A 94 -2.42 12.18 -1.80
CA ARG A 94 -2.27 13.02 -0.61
C ARG A 94 -3.61 13.57 -0.16
N CYS A 95 -3.76 13.79 1.15
CA CYS A 95 -4.92 14.43 1.74
C CYS A 95 -4.50 15.37 2.89
N GLY A 96 -5.39 16.29 3.25
CA GLY A 96 -5.30 17.11 4.44
C GLY A 96 -6.11 16.52 5.59
N PHE A 97 -5.62 16.68 6.82
CA PHE A 97 -6.42 16.50 8.03
C PHE A 97 -5.95 17.51 9.09
N ARG A 98 -6.85 18.41 9.49
CA ARG A 98 -6.58 19.45 10.51
C ARG A 98 -5.27 20.22 10.25
N GLY A 99 -5.07 20.65 9.01
CA GLY A 99 -3.92 21.46 8.60
C GLY A 99 -2.61 20.68 8.42
N ARG A 100 -2.64 19.34 8.43
CA ARG A 100 -1.47 18.49 8.14
C ARG A 100 -1.71 17.62 6.90
N THR A 101 -0.70 17.55 6.04
CA THR A 101 -0.69 16.63 4.88
C THR A 101 -0.36 15.21 5.30
N TYR A 102 -1.15 14.28 4.78
CA TYR A 102 -1.03 12.84 4.92
C TYR A 102 -0.97 12.19 3.54
N SER A 103 -0.44 10.97 3.49
CA SER A 103 -0.66 10.05 2.38
C SER A 103 -1.88 9.20 2.69
N ARG A 104 -2.58 8.71 1.67
CA ARG A 104 -3.69 7.77 1.83
C ARG A 104 -3.62 6.75 0.72
N CYS A 105 -3.54 5.48 1.10
CA CYS A 105 -3.72 4.39 0.17
C CYS A 105 -5.23 4.23 -0.13
N VAL A 106 -5.61 4.49 -1.37
CA VAL A 106 -7.02 4.47 -1.81
C VAL A 106 -7.41 3.14 -2.44
N TYR A 107 -6.47 2.47 -3.09
CA TYR A 107 -6.63 1.11 -3.62
C TYR A 107 -5.36 0.32 -3.44
N ILE A 108 -5.49 -0.98 -3.13
CA ILE A 108 -4.34 -1.85 -2.88
C ILE A 108 -4.70 -3.32 -3.09
N TRP A 109 -3.80 -4.04 -3.76
CA TRP A 109 -3.90 -5.46 -4.01
C TRP A 109 -2.62 -6.17 -3.57
N VAL A 110 -2.78 -7.36 -3.00
CA VAL A 110 -1.68 -8.23 -2.57
C VAL A 110 -1.92 -9.67 -3.03
N ASP A 111 -0.89 -10.49 -3.03
CA ASP A 111 -0.98 -11.91 -3.43
C ASP A 111 -0.98 -12.90 -2.25
N LYS A 112 -1.00 -12.41 -1.00
CA LYS A 112 -1.00 -13.22 0.23
C LYS A 112 -2.05 -12.78 1.24
N ASP A 113 -2.65 -13.78 1.88
CA ASP A 113 -3.66 -13.65 2.92
C ASP A 113 -3.15 -12.94 4.19
N PHE A 114 -1.95 -13.27 4.67
CA PHE A 114 -1.37 -12.61 5.84
C PHE A 114 -1.13 -11.12 5.57
N ALA A 115 -0.85 -10.72 4.33
CA ALA A 115 -0.71 -9.33 3.95
C ALA A 115 -2.05 -8.60 4.01
N ILE A 116 -3.15 -9.24 3.57
CA ILE A 116 -4.52 -8.72 3.73
C ILE A 116 -4.85 -8.55 5.21
N ALA A 117 -4.60 -9.57 6.04
CA ALA A 117 -4.87 -9.53 7.47
C ALA A 117 -4.14 -8.36 8.18
N ARG A 118 -2.85 -8.16 7.85
CA ARG A 118 -2.11 -6.98 8.34
C ARG A 118 -2.70 -5.67 7.84
N GLY A 119 -3.17 -5.64 6.58
CA GLY A 119 -3.83 -4.48 5.99
C GLY A 119 -5.10 -4.09 6.73
N LEU A 120 -5.99 -5.04 7.01
CA LEU A 120 -7.21 -4.83 7.80
C LEU A 120 -6.91 -4.21 9.17
N HIS A 121 -5.86 -4.68 9.84
CA HIS A 121 -5.45 -4.10 11.11
C HIS A 121 -4.93 -2.65 10.96
N GLN A 122 -4.18 -2.37 9.90
CA GLN A 122 -3.59 -1.06 9.61
C GLN A 122 -4.51 -0.09 8.85
N GLY A 123 -5.76 -0.47 8.54
CA GLY A 123 -6.70 0.33 7.76
C GLY A 123 -6.43 0.37 6.25
N TYR A 124 -5.50 -0.43 5.72
CA TYR A 124 -5.31 -0.55 4.27
C TYR A 124 -6.46 -1.36 3.64
N PRO A 125 -7.11 -0.88 2.56
CA PRO A 125 -8.24 -1.54 1.92
C PRO A 125 -7.81 -2.68 0.96
N LYS A 126 -7.02 -3.63 1.46
CA LYS A 126 -6.37 -4.67 0.65
C LYS A 126 -7.35 -5.67 0.04
N LYS A 127 -7.14 -5.98 -1.24
CA LYS A 127 -7.77 -7.09 -1.97
C LYS A 127 -6.72 -8.09 -2.47
N LEU A 128 -7.17 -9.27 -2.94
CA LEU A 128 -6.30 -10.20 -3.66
C LEU A 128 -6.06 -9.73 -5.10
N GLY A 129 -4.85 -9.90 -5.60
CA GLY A 129 -4.48 -9.64 -6.99
C GLY A 129 -3.33 -10.51 -7.49
N SER A 130 -3.12 -10.49 -8.81
CA SER A 130 -1.92 -10.98 -9.48
C SER A 130 -1.04 -9.78 -9.77
N ILE A 131 0.13 -9.74 -9.13
CA ILE A 131 1.06 -8.63 -9.20
C ILE A 131 2.41 -9.16 -9.66
N HIS A 132 3.03 -8.50 -10.63
CA HIS A 132 4.35 -8.86 -11.12
C HIS A 132 5.20 -7.61 -11.35
N GLN A 133 6.49 -7.71 -11.05
CA GLN A 133 7.48 -6.65 -11.22
C GLN A 133 8.81 -7.29 -11.65
N THR A 134 9.52 -6.66 -12.59
CA THR A 134 10.90 -7.02 -12.94
C THR A 134 11.81 -6.86 -11.72
N ARG A 135 12.58 -7.89 -11.39
CA ARG A 135 13.52 -7.87 -10.27
C ARG A 135 14.90 -7.41 -10.72
N PRO A 136 15.56 -6.50 -9.99
CA PRO A 136 16.96 -6.23 -10.24
C PRO A 136 17.83 -7.41 -9.78
N HIS A 137 18.91 -7.68 -10.52
CA HIS A 137 19.96 -8.60 -10.05
C HIS A 137 21.35 -8.04 -10.42
N PRO A 138 22.38 -8.30 -9.58
CA PRO A 138 23.73 -7.83 -9.85
C PRO A 138 24.41 -8.51 -11.05
N TYR A 139 23.85 -9.61 -11.55
CA TYR A 139 24.43 -10.44 -12.62
C TYR A 139 23.36 -10.92 -13.61
N GLY A 140 23.79 -11.25 -14.83
CA GLY A 140 22.92 -11.82 -15.85
C GLY A 140 22.11 -10.77 -16.63
N PRO A 141 21.06 -11.22 -17.37
CA PRO A 141 20.27 -10.37 -18.25
C PRO A 141 19.19 -9.54 -17.52
N ALA A 142 18.99 -9.77 -16.22
CA ALA A 142 18.13 -8.94 -15.40
C ALA A 142 18.76 -7.54 -15.21
N PRO A 143 17.94 -6.47 -15.11
CA PRO A 143 18.46 -5.13 -14.97
C PRO A 143 19.24 -4.96 -13.67
N ARG A 144 20.28 -4.13 -13.71
CA ARG A 144 20.85 -3.51 -12.51
C ARG A 144 20.11 -2.20 -12.23
N VAL A 145 20.22 -1.69 -11.01
CA VAL A 145 19.68 -0.37 -10.67
C VAL A 145 20.67 0.68 -11.14
N GLU A 146 20.57 1.07 -12.41
CA GLU A 146 21.47 2.00 -13.08
C GLU A 146 20.77 2.77 -14.21
N ALA A 147 21.43 3.77 -14.78
CA ALA A 147 20.90 4.56 -15.89
C ALA A 147 20.58 3.67 -17.11
N GLY A 148 19.41 3.88 -17.71
CA GLY A 148 18.89 3.10 -18.84
C GLY A 148 18.26 1.75 -18.48
N ALA A 149 18.30 1.33 -17.20
CA ALA A 149 17.68 0.10 -16.77
C ALA A 149 16.14 0.18 -16.88
N ARG A 150 15.53 -0.92 -17.35
CA ARG A 150 14.07 -1.00 -17.59
C ARG A 150 13.40 -2.00 -16.68
N PHE A 151 12.28 -1.60 -16.08
CA PHE A 151 11.50 -2.41 -15.15
C PHE A 151 10.04 -2.47 -15.62
N GLY A 152 9.55 -3.68 -15.91
CA GLY A 152 8.14 -3.91 -16.21
C GLY A 152 7.35 -4.21 -14.95
N ALA A 153 6.10 -3.77 -14.89
CA ALA A 153 5.19 -4.09 -13.81
C ALA A 153 3.76 -4.31 -14.31
N THR A 154 3.03 -5.23 -13.68
CA THR A 154 1.62 -5.52 -14.02
C THR A 154 0.80 -5.76 -12.76
N LEU A 155 -0.48 -5.41 -12.85
CA LEU A 155 -1.50 -5.65 -11.83
C LEU A 155 -2.76 -6.19 -12.49
N ALA A 156 -3.27 -7.29 -11.97
CA ALA A 156 -4.61 -7.81 -12.28
C ALA A 156 -5.36 -8.19 -11.01
N ALA A 157 -6.69 -8.13 -11.04
CA ALA A 157 -7.57 -8.67 -10.00
C ALA A 157 -8.79 -9.33 -10.66
N ALA A 158 -9.27 -10.43 -10.07
CA ALA A 158 -10.40 -11.21 -10.61
C ALA A 158 -10.27 -11.49 -12.13
N ASP A 159 -9.08 -11.89 -12.57
CA ASP A 159 -8.71 -12.16 -13.97
C ASP A 159 -8.90 -10.97 -14.93
N ARG A 160 -8.84 -9.73 -14.44
CA ARG A 160 -8.84 -8.50 -15.24
C ARG A 160 -7.55 -7.73 -15.01
N ARG A 161 -6.86 -7.39 -16.10
CA ARG A 161 -5.72 -6.46 -16.08
C ARG A 161 -6.25 -5.10 -15.63
N LEU A 162 -5.60 -4.48 -14.65
CA LEU A 162 -5.96 -3.15 -14.12
C LEU A 162 -4.89 -2.10 -14.43
N ALA A 163 -3.62 -2.49 -14.43
CA ALA A 163 -2.52 -1.60 -14.78
C ALA A 163 -1.32 -2.36 -15.37
N GLN A 164 -0.58 -1.69 -16.25
CA GLN A 164 0.74 -2.13 -16.69
C GLN A 164 1.67 -0.94 -16.84
N ALA A 165 2.94 -1.12 -16.52
CA ALA A 165 3.94 -0.08 -16.66
C ALA A 165 5.28 -0.62 -17.18
N VAL A 166 6.01 0.24 -17.88
CA VAL A 166 7.45 0.09 -18.12
C VAL A 166 8.15 1.36 -17.66
N VAL A 167 9.03 1.22 -16.68
CA VAL A 167 9.85 2.30 -16.14
C VAL A 167 11.25 2.22 -16.73
N THR A 168 11.82 3.36 -17.13
CA THR A 168 13.22 3.48 -17.54
C THR A 168 13.95 4.42 -16.59
N LEU A 169 14.91 3.91 -15.82
CA LEU A 169 15.70 4.72 -14.89
C LEU A 169 16.66 5.65 -15.65
N ARG A 170 16.82 6.88 -15.16
CA ARG A 170 17.75 7.87 -15.73
C ARG A 170 18.95 8.10 -14.83
N GLU A 171 18.72 8.44 -13.56
CA GLU A 171 19.78 8.90 -12.67
C GLU A 171 19.40 8.72 -11.18
N PRO A 172 20.38 8.76 -10.27
CA PRO A 172 20.13 8.84 -8.84
C PRO A 172 19.30 10.09 -8.49
N SER A 173 18.40 9.95 -7.50
CA SER A 173 17.53 11.02 -7.01
C SER A 173 17.68 11.21 -5.50
N GLU A 174 17.48 12.44 -5.02
CA GLU A 174 17.46 12.74 -3.59
C GLU A 174 16.20 12.20 -2.89
N SER A 175 15.11 12.05 -3.63
CA SER A 175 13.81 11.57 -3.10
C SER A 175 13.24 10.41 -3.93
N ASN A 176 12.23 9.73 -3.36
CA ASN A 176 11.52 8.62 -3.99
C ASN A 176 10.08 9.03 -4.34
N GLY A 177 9.92 10.22 -4.90
CA GLY A 177 8.60 10.86 -5.05
C GLY A 177 8.12 11.54 -3.77
N PHE A 178 6.98 12.21 -3.88
CA PHE A 178 6.40 13.04 -2.83
C PHE A 178 5.00 12.60 -2.40
N VAL A 179 4.30 11.78 -3.19
CA VAL A 179 2.91 11.38 -2.90
C VAL A 179 2.86 10.35 -1.77
N ASN A 180 3.79 9.39 -1.74
CA ASN A 180 3.94 8.36 -0.71
C ASN A 180 5.04 8.70 0.31
N ALA A 181 5.16 9.98 0.67
CA ALA A 181 6.23 10.50 1.53
C ALA A 181 5.76 10.96 2.93
N HIS A 182 4.47 10.80 3.23
CA HIS A 182 3.87 11.24 4.50
C HIS A 182 3.36 10.04 5.31
N PRO A 183 3.12 10.21 6.62
CA PRO A 183 2.34 9.23 7.38
C PRO A 183 0.98 8.98 6.71
N MET A 184 0.47 7.78 6.87
CA MET A 184 -0.78 7.35 6.24
C MET A 184 -1.98 7.70 7.11
N ALA A 185 -3.02 8.29 6.51
CA ALA A 185 -4.32 8.50 7.13
C ALA A 185 -5.34 7.47 6.61
N HIS A 186 -5.63 6.45 7.41
CA HIS A 186 -6.50 5.33 7.03
C HIS A 186 -7.72 5.20 7.93
N HIS A 187 -8.80 4.71 7.32
CA HIS A 187 -9.99 4.35 8.06
C HIS A 187 -9.96 2.86 8.40
N ARG A 188 -10.29 2.53 9.66
CA ARG A 188 -10.56 1.16 10.10
C ARG A 188 -12.04 1.02 10.30
N TRP A 189 -12.70 0.45 9.30
CA TRP A 189 -14.14 0.22 9.30
C TRP A 189 -14.47 -1.24 9.45
N LEU A 190 -15.41 -1.52 10.35
CA LEU A 190 -16.01 -2.84 10.49
C LEU A 190 -17.53 -2.68 10.54
N PRO A 191 -18.27 -3.13 9.52
CA PRO A 191 -19.73 -3.17 9.58
C PRO A 191 -20.22 -3.99 10.78
N SER A 192 -21.29 -3.52 11.41
CA SER A 192 -21.94 -4.30 12.45
C SER A 192 -22.62 -5.53 11.87
N ILE A 193 -22.45 -6.67 12.55
CA ILE A 193 -23.19 -7.89 12.23
C ILE A 193 -24.67 -7.77 12.61
N GLU A 194 -25.00 -6.88 13.54
CA GLU A 194 -26.39 -6.62 13.92
C GLU A 194 -27.05 -5.72 12.87
N LYS A 195 -28.15 -6.22 12.29
CA LYS A 195 -28.88 -5.54 11.22
C LYS A 195 -29.26 -4.11 11.62
N GLY A 196 -28.95 -3.14 10.76
CA GLY A 196 -29.32 -1.74 10.94
C GLY A 196 -28.49 -0.96 11.97
N LYS A 197 -27.37 -1.49 12.45
CA LYS A 197 -26.51 -0.83 13.45
C LYS A 197 -25.31 -0.06 12.88
N GLY A 198 -25.20 0.11 11.56
CA GLY A 198 -24.09 0.87 10.97
C GLY A 198 -22.74 0.17 11.15
N LEU A 199 -21.72 0.92 11.57
CA LEU A 199 -20.36 0.44 11.82
C LEU A 199 -20.16 0.04 13.30
N ALA A 200 -19.58 -1.14 13.53
CA ALA A 200 -19.09 -1.58 14.83
C ALA A 200 -17.69 -1.04 15.17
N LEU A 201 -16.92 -0.65 14.15
CA LEU A 201 -15.66 0.07 14.29
C LEU A 201 -15.63 1.20 13.27
N ASP A 202 -15.37 2.41 13.76
CA ASP A 202 -15.21 3.62 12.94
C ASP A 202 -14.09 4.48 13.50
N GLU A 203 -12.89 4.27 12.98
CA GLU A 203 -11.68 4.96 13.42
C GLU A 203 -10.94 5.53 12.21
N LEU A 204 -10.60 6.81 12.26
CA LEU A 204 -9.52 7.39 11.47
C LEU A 204 -8.21 7.25 12.25
N ILE A 205 -7.20 6.68 11.62
CA ILE A 205 -5.90 6.42 12.23
C ILE A 205 -4.75 7.01 11.40
N GLU A 206 -3.66 7.31 12.09
CA GLU A 206 -2.35 7.56 11.52
C GLU A 206 -1.52 6.29 11.64
N THR A 207 -0.91 5.84 10.55
CA THR A 207 0.02 4.71 10.54
C THR A 207 1.28 5.07 9.77
N GLY A 208 2.43 4.57 10.23
CA GLY A 208 3.73 4.90 9.66
C GLY A 208 4.82 3.96 10.16
N ALA A 209 6.03 4.19 9.68
CA ALA A 209 7.20 3.43 10.10
C ALA A 209 7.70 3.90 11.48
N ALA A 210 7.95 2.97 12.40
CA ALA A 210 8.73 3.24 13.60
C ALA A 210 10.22 3.45 13.26
N SER A 211 10.72 2.75 12.24
CA SER A 211 12.02 3.03 11.64
C SER A 211 12.02 2.75 10.14
N PHE A 212 12.86 3.50 9.42
CA PHE A 212 13.01 3.41 7.98
C PHE A 212 14.49 3.45 7.61
N GLU A 213 14.88 2.58 6.69
CA GLU A 213 16.15 2.63 5.97
C GLU A 213 15.84 2.50 4.48
N GLY A 214 16.61 3.18 3.62
CA GLY A 214 16.41 3.05 2.18
C GLY A 214 17.70 3.24 1.42
N GLY A 215 17.89 2.44 0.38
CA GLY A 215 18.98 2.61 -0.58
C GLY A 215 18.82 3.90 -1.39
N GLN A 216 19.81 4.16 -2.25
CA GLN A 216 19.81 5.28 -3.19
C GLN A 216 18.54 5.24 -4.06
N PRO A 217 17.64 6.23 -3.98
CA PRO A 217 16.54 6.36 -4.92
C PRO A 217 17.07 6.62 -6.33
N TRP A 218 16.37 6.10 -7.33
CA TRP A 218 16.56 6.42 -8.74
C TRP A 218 15.30 7.02 -9.32
N VAL A 219 15.43 8.01 -10.20
CA VAL A 219 14.33 8.63 -10.93
C VAL A 219 14.39 8.24 -12.40
N GLY A 220 13.24 8.16 -13.04
CA GLY A 220 13.06 7.71 -14.41
C GLY A 220 11.76 8.17 -15.03
N ASP A 221 11.49 7.67 -16.24
CA ASP A 221 10.24 7.87 -16.97
C ASP A 221 9.40 6.59 -16.92
N ALA A 222 8.09 6.72 -17.08
CA ALA A 222 7.18 5.58 -17.17
C ALA A 222 6.25 5.69 -18.39
N GLU A 223 6.07 4.55 -19.05
CA GLU A 223 4.88 4.27 -19.84
C GLU A 223 3.89 3.55 -18.91
N LEU A 224 2.74 4.15 -18.62
CA LEU A 224 1.71 3.59 -17.72
C LEU A 224 0.36 3.56 -18.43
N GLU A 225 -0.31 2.41 -18.38
CA GLU A 225 -1.69 2.25 -18.84
C GLU A 225 -2.57 1.69 -17.72
N LEU A 226 -3.77 2.25 -17.58
CA LEU A 226 -4.82 1.78 -16.68
C LEU A 226 -5.96 1.19 -17.50
N PHE A 227 -6.62 0.17 -16.97
CA PHE A 227 -7.65 -0.59 -17.66
C PHE A 227 -8.93 -0.65 -16.84
N GLU A 228 -10.06 -0.39 -17.49
CA GLU A 228 -11.39 -0.54 -16.91
C GLU A 228 -11.68 -2.00 -16.53
N ALA A 229 -12.35 -2.20 -15.40
CA ALA A 229 -12.88 -3.50 -15.01
C ALA A 229 -14.20 -3.37 -14.22
N PRO A 230 -15.11 -4.35 -14.32
CA PRO A 230 -16.47 -4.20 -13.77
C PRO A 230 -16.57 -4.02 -12.25
N THR A 231 -15.53 -4.42 -11.51
CA THR A 231 -15.50 -4.43 -10.03
C THR A 231 -14.34 -3.62 -9.47
N GLU A 232 -13.66 -2.85 -10.33
CA GLU A 232 -12.45 -2.10 -9.98
C GLU A 232 -12.52 -0.70 -10.57
N GLU A 233 -12.12 0.29 -9.79
CA GLU A 233 -12.27 1.69 -10.15
C GLU A 233 -10.93 2.41 -10.33
N LEU A 234 -9.81 1.67 -10.36
CA LEU A 234 -8.47 2.24 -10.53
C LEU A 234 -8.36 3.13 -11.78
N ALA A 235 -8.99 2.74 -12.89
CA ALA A 235 -8.97 3.48 -14.15
C ALA A 235 -9.65 4.86 -14.07
N ARG A 236 -10.48 5.12 -13.04
CA ARG A 236 -11.04 6.46 -12.79
C ARG A 236 -9.97 7.48 -12.40
N LEU A 237 -8.82 7.03 -11.88
CA LEU A 237 -7.63 7.85 -11.68
C LEU A 237 -6.84 7.95 -12.99
N GLU A 238 -7.49 8.44 -14.05
CA GLU A 238 -6.91 8.56 -15.39
C GLU A 238 -5.55 9.28 -15.34
N VAL A 239 -4.58 8.75 -16.08
CA VAL A 239 -3.25 9.34 -16.22
C VAL A 239 -3.32 10.54 -17.16
N ARG A 240 -3.40 11.77 -16.62
CA ARG A 240 -3.44 13.00 -17.43
C ARG A 240 -2.04 13.54 -17.76
N GLU A 241 -1.17 13.55 -16.76
CA GLU A 241 0.19 14.07 -16.91
C GLU A 241 1.16 13.22 -16.08
N PRO A 242 2.11 12.50 -16.70
CA PRO A 242 3.19 11.83 -15.98
C PRO A 242 4.04 12.85 -15.21
N ILE A 243 4.41 12.54 -13.97
CA ILE A 243 5.36 13.35 -13.19
C ILE A 243 6.75 12.73 -13.28
N ALA A 244 6.91 11.52 -12.76
CA ALA A 244 8.16 10.78 -12.75
C ALA A 244 7.93 9.32 -12.34
N ALA A 245 8.89 8.47 -12.62
CA ALA A 245 8.97 7.13 -12.04
C ALA A 245 10.16 7.04 -11.08
N TYR A 246 10.08 6.14 -10.10
CA TYR A 246 11.13 5.92 -9.13
C TYR A 246 11.36 4.43 -8.86
N PHE A 247 12.60 4.09 -8.52
CA PHE A 247 12.93 2.80 -7.95
C PHE A 247 13.73 2.98 -6.66
N ARG A 248 13.35 2.28 -5.60
CA ARG A 248 14.10 2.28 -4.33
C ARG A 248 13.92 0.97 -3.57
N GLN A 249 15.03 0.48 -3.02
CA GLN A 249 15.00 -0.61 -2.04
C GLN A 249 14.86 -0.03 -0.63
N VAL A 250 13.98 -0.61 0.18
CA VAL A 250 13.63 -0.09 1.50
C VAL A 250 13.60 -1.16 2.57
N GLY A 251 13.85 -0.75 3.81
CA GLY A 251 13.66 -1.50 5.04
C GLY A 251 12.76 -0.70 5.99
N VAL A 252 11.72 -1.34 6.54
CA VAL A 252 10.71 -0.68 7.38
C VAL A 252 10.39 -1.53 8.60
N VAL A 253 10.28 -0.89 9.76
CA VAL A 253 9.68 -1.50 10.95
C VAL A 253 8.35 -0.80 11.25
N TRP A 254 7.29 -1.59 11.40
CA TRP A 254 5.99 -1.14 11.85
C TRP A 254 5.68 -1.74 13.23
N ASP A 255 5.34 -0.92 14.21
CA ASP A 255 5.06 -1.35 15.58
C ASP A 255 3.69 -0.90 16.13
N GLY A 256 2.93 -0.12 15.34
CA GLY A 256 1.62 0.37 15.73
C GLY A 256 1.15 1.57 14.91
N GLY A 257 0.03 2.13 15.32
CA GLY A 257 -0.53 3.37 14.78
C GLY A 257 -1.13 4.23 15.88
N ARG A 258 -1.58 5.42 15.52
CA ARG A 258 -2.20 6.40 16.43
C ARG A 258 -3.64 6.64 16.01
N LEU A 259 -4.58 6.57 16.96
CA LEU A 259 -5.96 6.99 16.72
C LEU A 259 -5.99 8.51 16.51
N LEU A 260 -6.57 8.95 15.40
CA LEU A 260 -6.77 10.38 15.10
C LEU A 260 -8.16 10.82 15.54
N GLU A 261 -9.19 10.05 15.16
CA GLU A 261 -10.58 10.39 15.41
C GLU A 261 -11.47 9.13 15.36
N VAL A 262 -12.61 9.17 16.06
CA VAL A 262 -13.62 8.10 16.07
C VAL A 262 -14.95 8.66 15.58
N GLY A 263 -15.77 7.82 14.94
CA GLY A 263 -17.07 8.26 14.46
C GLY A 263 -16.96 9.29 13.33
N THR A 264 -15.89 9.22 12.52
CA THR A 264 -15.64 10.12 11.39
C THR A 264 -16.60 9.90 10.24
N SER A 265 -17.26 8.75 10.21
CA SER A 265 -18.11 8.35 9.11
C SER A 265 -19.56 8.73 9.41
N GLU A 266 -20.11 9.68 8.65
CA GLU A 266 -21.56 9.65 8.35
C GLU A 266 -21.93 8.50 7.40
N ALA A 267 -20.94 7.70 6.97
CA ALA A 267 -21.14 6.59 6.04
C ALA A 267 -22.13 5.58 6.62
N ALA A 268 -23.36 5.62 6.09
CA ALA A 268 -24.32 4.56 6.25
C ALA A 268 -23.64 3.24 5.90
N ALA A 269 -23.83 2.21 6.73
CA ALA A 269 -23.55 0.85 6.29
C ALA A 269 -24.47 0.59 5.08
N GLY A 270 -23.88 0.68 3.88
CA GLY A 270 -24.56 0.36 2.63
C GLY A 270 -25.07 -1.06 2.59
#